data_AF-A0A840S3A9-F1
#
_entry.id   AF-A0A840S3A9-F1
#
_cell.length_a   1.000
_cell.length_b   1.000
_cell.length_c   1.000
_cell.angle_alpha   90.00
_cell.angle_beta   90.00
_cell.angle_gamma   90.00
#
_symmetry.space_group_name_H-M   'P 1'
#
loop_
_entity.id
_entity.type
_entity.pdbx_description
1 polymer ?
#
loop_
_entity_poly.entity_id
_entity_poly.type
_entity_poly.pdbx_seq_one_letter_code
_entity_poly.pdbx_strand_id
1 'polypeptide(L)'
;MLAHLLIWLFMSGLMGFWSLACWGLYRLLHWPGWAAGEDWAAHLPTIELPRWLADWIGLDVLRDLLEVLAEIGPELQRAWAQVPEGWLNWGLGLLWGGGLFLLLLVGLGLSALWSLIRRTSPRPATASGAV
;
A
#
# COMPACT_ATOMS: atom_id res chain seq x y z
N MET A 1 -9.29 -5.55 24.36
CA MET A 1 -10.07 -5.79 23.13
C MET A 1 -10.06 -4.56 22.22
N LEU A 2 -10.52 -3.37 22.67
CA LEU A 2 -10.51 -2.14 21.84
C LEU A 2 -9.14 -1.80 21.20
N ALA A 3 -8.04 -1.85 21.96
CA ALA A 3 -6.71 -1.55 21.41
C ALA A 3 -6.27 -2.52 20.28
N HIS A 4 -6.62 -3.81 20.38
CA HIS A 4 -6.30 -4.75 19.31
C HIS A 4 -7.16 -4.49 18.07
N LEU A 5 -8.44 -4.14 18.26
CA LEU A 5 -9.33 -3.74 17.17
C LEU A 5 -8.79 -2.52 16.43
N LEU A 6 -8.31 -1.51 17.16
CA LEU A 6 -7.73 -0.31 16.55
C LEU A 6 -6.43 -0.61 15.77
N ILE A 7 -5.54 -1.44 16.32
CA ILE A 7 -4.32 -1.88 15.63
C ILE A 7 -4.68 -2.59 14.33
N TRP A 8 -5.60 -3.56 14.38
CA TRP A 8 -5.98 -4.32 13.20
C TRP A 8 -6.78 -3.51 12.19
N LEU A 9 -7.60 -2.55 12.63
CA LEU A 9 -8.30 -1.61 11.74
C LEU A 9 -7.29 -0.76 10.96
N PHE A 10 -6.31 -0.18 11.65
CA PHE A 10 -5.25 0.60 11.03
C PHE A 10 -4.40 -0.26 10.06
N MET A 11 -4.00 -1.46 10.48
CA MET A 11 -3.27 -2.40 9.62
C MET A 11 -4.08 -2.81 8.38
N SER A 12 -5.40 -3.01 8.52
CA SER A 12 -6.29 -3.35 7.40
C SER A 12 -6.36 -2.21 6.39
N GLY A 13 -6.44 -0.96 6.87
CA GLY A 13 -6.36 0.23 6.01
C GLY A 13 -5.03 0.30 5.26
N LEU A 14 -3.92 0.04 5.95
CA LEU A 14 -2.59 0.05 5.35
C LEU A 14 -2.40 -1.09 4.32
N MET A 15 -2.93 -2.28 4.59
CA MET A 15 -2.96 -3.40 3.65
C MET A 15 -3.80 -3.09 2.41
N GLY A 16 -4.94 -2.43 2.60
CA GLY A 16 -5.79 -1.94 1.51
C GLY A 16 -5.06 -0.91 0.64
N PHE A 17 -4.42 0.07 1.28
CA PHE A 17 -3.61 1.09 0.59
C PHE A 17 -2.44 0.46 -0.18
N TRP A 18 -1.71 -0.46 0.44
CA TRP A 18 -0.62 -1.19 -0.21
C TRP A 18 -1.09 -1.99 -1.42
N SER A 19 -2.23 -2.68 -1.29
CA SER A 19 -2.83 -3.44 -2.39
C SER A 19 -3.27 -2.52 -3.53
N LEU A 20 -3.82 -1.35 -3.21
CA LEU A 20 -4.20 -0.36 -4.20
C LEU A 20 -2.99 0.21 -4.94
N ALA A 21 -1.89 0.48 -4.22
CA ALA A 21 -0.64 0.94 -4.83
C ALA A 21 -0.04 -0.13 -5.78
N CYS A 22 0.01 -1.39 -5.34
CA CYS A 22 0.46 -2.50 -6.19
C CYS A 22 -0.45 -2.70 -7.40
N TRP A 23 -1.76 -2.51 -7.25
CA TRP A 23 -2.71 -2.57 -8.35
C TRP A 23 -2.51 -1.43 -9.36
N GLY A 24 -2.27 -0.20 -8.90
CA GLY A 24 -1.91 0.92 -9.76
C GLY A 24 -0.62 0.64 -10.54
N LEU A 25 0.39 0.12 -9.85
CA LEU A 25 1.65 -0.30 -10.44
C LEU A 25 1.45 -1.44 -11.47
N TYR A 26 0.58 -2.41 -11.20
CA TYR A 26 0.22 -3.46 -12.15
C TYR A 26 -0.32 -2.88 -13.46
N ARG A 27 -1.30 -1.96 -13.35
CA ARG A 27 -1.94 -1.31 -14.50
C ARG A 27 -0.94 -0.49 -15.32
N LEU A 28 -0.08 0.24 -14.61
CA LEU A 28 1.02 1.02 -15.19
C LEU A 28 1.96 0.11 -15.99
N LEU A 29 2.45 -0.95 -15.38
CA LEU A 29 3.47 -1.80 -16.01
C LEU A 29 2.92 -2.68 -17.15
N HIS A 30 1.64 -3.07 -17.10
CA HIS A 30 0.98 -3.84 -18.16
C HIS A 30 0.31 -2.95 -19.22
N TRP A 31 0.67 -1.67 -19.28
CA TRP A 31 0.14 -0.78 -20.31
C TRP A 31 0.69 -1.18 -21.69
N PRO A 32 -0.17 -1.48 -22.69
CA PRO A 32 0.26 -1.94 -24.01
C PRO A 32 1.06 -0.89 -24.79
N GLY A 33 0.90 0.40 -24.47
CA GLY A 33 1.62 1.49 -25.14
C GLY A 33 3.14 1.42 -24.96
N TRP A 34 3.63 0.75 -23.89
CA TRP A 34 5.07 0.52 -23.73
C TRP A 34 5.67 -0.28 -24.88
N ALA A 35 4.97 -1.33 -25.33
CA ALA A 35 5.41 -2.19 -26.43
C ALA A 35 5.19 -1.52 -27.80
N ALA A 36 4.16 -0.67 -27.91
CA ALA A 36 3.86 0.09 -29.12
C ALA A 36 4.74 1.35 -29.29
N GLY A 37 5.55 1.71 -28.29
CA GLY A 37 6.36 2.93 -28.31
C GLY A 37 5.53 4.21 -28.25
N GLU A 38 4.31 4.13 -27.69
CA GLU A 38 3.41 5.26 -27.55
C GLU A 38 3.91 6.26 -26.51
N ASP A 39 3.51 7.52 -26.68
CA ASP A 39 3.88 8.58 -25.74
C ASP A 39 3.12 8.42 -24.42
N TRP A 40 3.86 8.07 -23.37
CA TRP A 40 3.35 7.93 -22.01
C TRP A 40 2.69 9.22 -21.49
N ALA A 41 3.31 10.38 -21.74
CA ALA A 41 2.81 11.64 -21.23
C ALA A 41 1.45 12.00 -21.83
N ALA A 42 1.23 11.65 -23.10
CA ALA A 42 -0.05 11.81 -23.78
C ALA A 42 -1.12 10.82 -23.28
N HIS A 43 -0.72 9.66 -22.74
CA HIS A 43 -1.64 8.65 -22.21
C HIS A 43 -2.15 8.97 -20.80
N LEU A 44 -1.33 9.60 -19.96
CA LEU A 44 -1.66 9.91 -18.56
C LEU A 44 -3.05 10.52 -18.32
N PRO A 45 -3.54 11.49 -19.11
CA PRO A 45 -4.87 12.09 -18.92
C PRO A 45 -6.03 11.12 -19.22
N THR A 46 -5.75 10.02 -19.91
CA THR A 46 -6.74 9.01 -20.31
C THR A 46 -6.86 7.86 -19.31
N ILE A 47 -6.00 7.83 -18.28
CA ILE A 47 -6.06 6.81 -17.23
C ILE A 47 -7.32 7.05 -16.38
N GLU A 48 -8.33 6.22 -16.62
CA GLU A 48 -9.55 6.24 -15.81
C GLU A 48 -9.26 5.67 -14.41
N LEU A 49 -9.34 6.53 -13.40
CA LEU A 49 -9.40 6.06 -12.02
C LEU A 49 -10.75 5.37 -11.76
N PRO A 50 -10.79 4.30 -10.96
CA PRO A 50 -12.04 3.75 -10.50
C PRO A 50 -12.90 4.83 -9.85
N ARG A 51 -14.20 4.87 -10.18
CA ARG A 51 -15.11 5.94 -9.71
C ARG A 51 -15.11 6.11 -8.20
N TRP A 52 -15.09 4.98 -7.48
CA TRP A 52 -15.03 4.97 -6.01
C TRP A 52 -13.74 5.60 -5.44
N LEU A 53 -12.65 5.67 -6.22
CA LEU A 53 -11.39 6.27 -5.82
C LEU A 53 -11.33 7.74 -6.26
N ALA A 54 -11.87 8.05 -7.45
CA ALA A 54 -11.96 9.40 -7.96
C ALA A 54 -12.74 10.34 -7.03
N ASP A 55 -13.80 9.84 -6.39
CA ASP A 55 -14.61 10.63 -5.44
C ASP A 55 -13.84 10.99 -4.15
N TRP A 56 -12.76 10.27 -3.85
CA TRP A 56 -11.96 10.47 -2.63
C TRP A 56 -10.68 11.29 -2.85
N ILE A 57 -10.19 11.35 -4.09
CA ILE A 57 -8.93 12.01 -4.44
C ILE A 57 -9.24 13.45 -4.89
N GLY A 58 -8.70 14.43 -4.18
CA GLY A 58 -8.77 15.83 -4.60
C GLY A 58 -8.01 16.08 -5.91
N LEU A 59 -8.49 17.05 -6.70
CA LEU A 59 -7.89 17.42 -7.99
C LEU A 59 -6.40 17.78 -7.89
N ASP A 60 -5.98 18.42 -6.78
CA ASP A 60 -4.57 18.76 -6.55
C ASP A 60 -3.69 17.51 -6.39
N VAL A 61 -4.15 16.53 -5.59
CA VAL A 61 -3.42 15.28 -5.36
C VAL A 61 -3.28 14.48 -6.67
N LEU A 62 -4.34 14.49 -7.49
CA LEU A 62 -4.30 13.85 -8.79
C LEU A 62 -3.31 14.52 -9.75
N ARG A 63 -3.28 15.86 -9.79
CA ARG A 63 -2.32 16.61 -10.61
C ARG A 63 -0.89 16.29 -10.20
N ASP A 64 -0.58 16.35 -8.91
CA ASP A 64 0.77 16.11 -8.41
C ASP A 64 1.21 14.66 -8.72
N LEU A 65 0.29 13.69 -8.62
CA LEU A 65 0.56 12.32 -9.01
C LEU A 65 0.85 12.18 -10.52
N LEU A 66 0.08 12.83 -11.38
CA LEU A 66 0.29 12.80 -12.83
C LEU A 66 1.62 13.46 -13.22
N GLU A 67 2.03 14.52 -12.53
CA GLU A 67 3.33 15.17 -12.74
C GLU A 67 4.49 14.24 -12.41
N VAL A 68 4.44 13.57 -11.25
CA VAL A 68 5.43 12.55 -10.86
C VAL A 68 5.45 11.39 -11.87
N LEU A 69 4.29 10.91 -12.31
CA LEU A 69 4.21 9.85 -13.30
C LEU A 69 4.76 10.28 -14.67
N ALA A 70 4.59 11.55 -15.06
CA ALA A 70 5.14 12.10 -16.30
C ALA A 70 6.67 12.15 -16.24
N GLU A 71 7.24 12.52 -15.09
CA GLU A 71 8.68 12.60 -14.88
C GLU A 71 9.35 11.21 -14.93
N ILE A 72 8.73 10.20 -14.33
CA ILE A 72 9.30 8.84 -14.23
C ILE A 72 9.05 8.02 -15.52
N GLY A 73 8.07 8.40 -16.34
CA GLY A 73 7.68 7.68 -17.57
C GLY A 73 8.83 7.23 -18.49
N PRO A 74 9.76 8.11 -18.87
CA PRO A 74 10.90 7.75 -19.72
C PRO A 74 11.83 6.71 -19.11
N GLU A 75 12.01 6.75 -17.79
CA GLU A 75 12.82 5.75 -17.07
C GLU A 75 12.10 4.41 -17.03
N LEU A 76 10.79 4.42 -16.80
CA LEU A 76 9.94 3.23 -16.86
C LEU A 76 10.01 2.57 -18.24
N GLN A 77 9.94 3.34 -19.32
CA GLN A 77 10.02 2.84 -20.68
C GLN A 77 11.37 2.16 -20.96
N ARG A 78 12.47 2.74 -20.49
CA ARG A 78 13.82 2.14 -20.63
C ARG A 78 13.95 0.86 -19.80
N ALA A 79 13.42 0.86 -18.57
CA ALA A 79 13.42 -0.32 -17.72
C ALA A 79 12.58 -1.44 -18.35
N TRP A 80 11.44 -1.10 -18.95
CA TRP A 80 10.54 -2.05 -19.59
C TRP A 80 11.21 -2.82 -20.74
N ALA A 81 12.00 -2.12 -21.56
CA ALA A 81 12.73 -2.74 -22.66
C ALA A 81 13.74 -3.82 -22.23
N GLN A 82 14.10 -3.88 -20.95
CA GLN A 82 15.10 -4.80 -20.41
C GLN A 82 14.50 -5.97 -19.62
N VAL A 83 13.20 -5.97 -19.32
CA VAL A 83 12.58 -7.02 -18.51
C VAL A 83 12.07 -8.17 -19.40
N PRO A 84 12.49 -9.42 -19.13
CA PRO A 84 11.94 -10.57 -19.86
C PRO A 84 10.45 -10.76 -19.58
N GLU A 85 9.71 -11.15 -20.62
CA GLU A 85 8.27 -11.44 -20.52
C GLU A 85 7.97 -12.45 -19.40
N GLY A 86 6.94 -12.16 -18.59
CA GLY A 86 6.50 -13.01 -17.48
C GLY A 86 7.21 -12.77 -16.15
N TRP A 87 8.41 -12.21 -16.12
CA TRP A 87 9.12 -11.93 -14.86
C TRP A 87 8.42 -10.86 -14.04
N LEU A 88 7.73 -9.95 -14.72
CA LEU A 88 7.11 -8.82 -14.06
C LEU A 88 5.91 -9.20 -13.20
N ASN A 89 5.13 -10.16 -13.68
CA ASN A 89 3.97 -10.65 -12.94
C ASN A 89 4.42 -11.39 -11.68
N TRP A 90 5.51 -12.15 -11.77
CA TRP A 90 6.16 -12.77 -10.63
C TRP A 90 6.72 -11.75 -9.65
N GLY A 91 7.47 -10.76 -10.14
CA GLY A 91 8.07 -9.71 -9.32
C GLY A 91 7.02 -8.89 -8.58
N LEU A 92 5.94 -8.51 -9.27
CA LEU A 92 4.85 -7.76 -8.66
C LEU A 92 4.06 -8.61 -7.67
N GLY A 93 3.84 -9.90 -7.97
CA GLY A 93 3.21 -10.84 -7.04
C GLY A 93 4.03 -11.01 -5.76
N LEU A 94 5.35 -11.12 -5.88
CA LEU A 94 6.27 -11.17 -4.73
C LEU A 94 6.29 -9.86 -3.95
N LEU A 95 6.29 -8.71 -4.62
CA LEU A 95 6.22 -7.40 -3.98
C LEU A 95 4.92 -7.25 -3.19
N TRP A 96 3.78 -7.54 -3.84
CA TRP A 96 2.47 -7.45 -3.21
C TRP A 96 2.35 -8.40 -2.02
N GLY A 97 2.61 -9.69 -2.23
CA GLY A 97 2.50 -10.74 -1.21
C GLY A 97 3.52 -10.56 -0.08
N GLY A 98 4.76 -10.19 -0.41
CA GLY A 98 5.80 -9.88 0.56
C GLY A 98 5.46 -8.67 1.43
N GLY A 99 4.92 -7.61 0.83
CA GLY A 99 4.43 -6.44 1.57
C GLY A 99 3.27 -6.78 2.51
N LEU A 100 2.27 -7.55 2.05
CA LEU A 100 1.19 -8.02 2.91
C LEU A 100 1.69 -8.90 4.05
N PHE A 101 2.61 -9.81 3.77
CA PHE A 101 3.22 -10.66 4.78
C PHE A 101 3.96 -9.84 5.83
N LEU A 102 4.75 -8.85 5.42
CA LEU A 102 5.45 -7.96 6.34
C LEU A 102 4.48 -7.16 7.20
N LEU A 103 3.42 -6.60 6.60
CA LEU A 103 2.38 -5.86 7.33
C LEU A 103 1.66 -6.75 8.36
N LEU A 104 1.42 -8.01 8.02
CA LEU A 104 0.87 -9.00 8.96
C LEU A 104 1.80 -9.24 10.14
N LEU A 105 3.10 -9.43 9.89
CA LEU A 105 4.09 -9.60 10.96
C LEU A 105 4.16 -8.38 11.88
N VAL A 106 4.10 -7.17 11.32
CA VAL A 106 4.05 -5.93 12.09
C VAL A 106 2.78 -5.86 12.95
N GLY A 107 1.61 -6.17 12.40
CA GLY A 107 0.34 -6.20 13.14
C GLY A 107 0.35 -7.22 14.30
N LEU A 108 0.92 -8.40 14.06
CA LEU A 108 1.13 -9.42 15.10
C LEU A 108 2.11 -8.95 16.18
N GLY A 109 3.24 -8.36 15.77
CA GLY A 109 4.25 -7.83 16.69
C GLY A 109 3.70 -6.73 17.60
N LEU A 110 2.96 -5.77 17.03
CA LEU A 110 2.28 -4.71 17.80
C LEU A 110 1.26 -5.28 18.79
N SER A 111 0.49 -6.29 18.37
CA SER A 111 -0.49 -6.97 19.24
C SER A 111 0.18 -7.71 20.40
N ALA A 112 1.32 -8.37 20.13
CA ALA A 112 2.12 -9.06 21.13
C ALA A 112 2.74 -8.07 22.13
N LEU A 113 3.35 -6.99 21.63
CA LEU A 113 3.94 -5.93 22.45
C LEU A 113 2.90 -5.29 23.37
N TRP A 114 1.71 -4.99 22.84
CA TRP A 114 0.60 -4.45 23.63
C TRP A 114 0.14 -5.43 24.73
N SER A 115 0.12 -6.73 24.43
CA SER A 115 -0.22 -7.76 25.42
C SER A 115 0.81 -7.85 26.55
N LEU A 116 2.10 -7.70 26.23
CA LEU A 116 3.17 -7.68 27.24
C LEU A 116 3.05 -6.45 28.15
N ILE A 117 2.83 -5.26 27.58
CA ILE A 117 2.66 -4.01 28.34
C ILE A 117 1.49 -4.10 29.32
N ARG A 118 0.37 -4.71 28.90
CA ARG A 118 -0.80 -4.92 29.78
C ARG A 118 -0.52 -5.87 30.95
N ARG A 119 0.36 -6.86 30.76
CA ARG A 119 0.70 -7.82 31.82
C ARG A 119 1.56 -7.18 32.91
N THR A 120 2.33 -6.16 32.57
CA THR A 120 3.20 -5.43 33.51
C THR A 120 2.51 -4.34 34.30
N SER A 121 1.24 -3.99 34.02
CA SER A 121 0.51 -3.00 34.82
C SER A 121 0.17 -3.57 36.21
N PRO A 122 0.72 -3.00 37.30
CA PRO A 122 0.44 -3.47 38.65
C PRO A 122 -1.06 -3.32 38.95
N ARG A 123 -1.68 -4.37 39.52
CA ARG A 123 -3.02 -4.26 40.09
C ARG A 123 -2.96 -3.22 41.22
N PRO A 124 -3.85 -2.20 41.25
CA PRO A 124 -3.92 -1.32 42.41
C PRO A 124 -4.21 -2.21 43.62
N ALA A 125 -3.32 -2.17 44.62
CA ALA A 125 -3.54 -2.83 45.89
C ALA A 125 -4.84 -2.28 46.45
N THR A 126 -5.89 -3.10 46.48
CA THR A 126 -7.07 -2.82 47.27
C THR A 126 -6.59 -2.70 48.71
N ALA A 127 -6.52 -1.46 49.21
CA ALA A 127 -6.29 -1.16 50.61
C ALA A 127 -7.50 -1.69 51.41
N SER A 128 -7.48 -2.98 51.68
CA SER A 128 -8.28 -3.62 52.72
C SER A 128 -7.54 -3.38 54.02
N GLY A 129 -8.04 -2.44 54.82
CA GLY A 129 -7.44 -2.09 56.10
C GLY A 129 -8.28 -1.04 56.83
N ALA A 130 -9.59 -1.26 56.91
CA ALA A 130 -10.45 -0.60 57.89
C ALA A 130 -10.89 -1.66 58.89
N VAL A 131 -10.20 -1.74 60.04
CA VAL A 131 -10.73 -2.02 61.39
C VAL A 131 -9.75 -1.42 62.39
#